data_AF-A0A843RWC2-F1
#
_entry.id   AF-A0A843RWC2-F1
#
_cell.length_a   1.000
_cell.length_b   1.000
_cell.length_c   1.000
_cell.angle_alpha   90.00
_cell.angle_beta   90.00
_cell.angle_gamma   90.00
#
_symmetry.space_group_name_H-M   'P 1'
#
loop_
_entity.id
_entity.type
_entity.pdbx_description
1 polymer ?
#
loop_
_entity_poly.entity_id
_entity_poly.type
_entity_poly.pdbx_seq_one_letter_code
_entity_poly.pdbx_strand_id
1 'polypeptide(L)'
;MISYVAMERIAEREVASKAKSRKGRESRPFRAYARRWTDKDLLARLHAVGIDLDRPTLRGLCERTLSAEEITTSLLHERTFTGTRQGWDRDWVWICVATLWQRWFPEIPSFERLDDRMQDGYALVASGKTAAACRTWLEASDDVLHILDKAHITSIGEFDDRFRGTQSLFNWHQDLESELWNAGLQDRYFHRARIAVGEEFLNRFGSDDDLVTENWRRAVAESYYELGETSQADALYREWLTADPQWGWGWIG
;
A
#
# COMPACT_ATOMS: atom_id res chain seq x y z
N MET A 1 4.45 4.97 15.73
CA MET A 1 4.01 6.28 15.21
C MET A 1 3.56 6.05 13.78
N ILE A 2 2.31 6.41 13.43
CA ILE A 2 1.76 6.21 12.08
C ILE A 2 2.47 7.10 11.05
N SER A 3 2.49 6.68 9.78
CA SER A 3 3.17 7.38 8.67
C SER A 3 2.53 8.72 8.32
N TYR A 4 3.23 9.55 7.54
CA TYR A 4 2.75 10.85 7.09
C TYR A 4 1.49 10.73 6.24
N VAL A 5 1.42 9.71 5.37
CA VAL A 5 0.24 9.45 4.55
C VAL A 5 -0.97 9.07 5.40
N ALA A 6 -0.79 8.22 6.42
CA ALA A 6 -1.87 7.86 7.34
C ALA A 6 -2.33 9.07 8.16
N MET A 7 -1.39 9.87 8.69
CA MET A 7 -1.70 11.10 9.42
C MET A 7 -2.45 12.12 8.56
N GLU A 8 -2.05 12.31 7.30
CA GLU A 8 -2.72 13.17 6.35
C GLU A 8 -4.18 12.73 6.17
N ARG A 9 -4.42 11.45 5.92
CA ARG A 9 -5.77 10.92 5.68
C ARG A 9 -6.68 11.09 6.89
N ILE A 10 -6.17 10.87 8.10
CA ILE A 10 -6.92 11.13 9.34
C ILE A 10 -7.29 12.62 9.42
N ALA A 11 -6.31 13.51 9.17
CA ALA A 11 -6.55 14.95 9.20
C ALA A 11 -7.57 15.41 8.12
N GLU A 12 -7.52 14.85 6.91
CA GLU A 12 -8.49 15.12 5.85
C GLU A 12 -9.91 14.70 6.26
N ARG A 13 -10.08 13.49 6.82
CA ARG A 13 -11.37 12.99 7.32
C ARG A 13 -11.92 13.85 8.46
N GLU A 14 -11.05 14.29 9.37
CA GLU A 14 -11.44 15.21 10.43
C GLU A 14 -11.90 16.57 9.88
N VAL A 15 -11.20 17.14 8.90
CA VAL A 15 -11.61 18.40 8.28
C VAL A 15 -12.94 18.24 7.54
N ALA A 16 -13.12 17.14 6.79
CA ALA A 16 -14.36 16.85 6.09
C ALA A 16 -15.56 16.71 7.05
N SER A 17 -15.37 16.06 8.20
CA SER A 17 -16.41 15.95 9.24
C SER A 17 -16.68 17.27 9.99
N LYS A 18 -15.66 18.12 10.16
CA LYS A 18 -15.73 19.41 10.86
C LYS A 18 -16.05 20.60 9.95
N ALA A 19 -16.25 20.41 8.64
CA ALA A 19 -16.55 21.46 7.65
C ALA A 19 -17.82 22.29 7.94
N LYS A 20 -18.62 21.92 8.96
CA LYS A 20 -19.71 22.76 9.50
C LYS A 20 -19.26 23.84 10.51
N SER A 21 -18.00 23.90 10.92
CA SER A 21 -17.52 24.86 11.93
C SER A 21 -16.02 25.15 11.83
N ARG A 22 -15.64 26.12 10.99
CA ARG A 22 -14.60 27.15 11.27
C ARG A 22 -14.17 27.90 10.00
N LYS A 23 -14.29 29.23 10.04
CA LYS A 23 -13.52 30.17 9.20
C LYS A 23 -12.28 30.62 9.99
N GLY A 24 -11.11 30.68 9.34
CA GLY A 24 -10.05 31.62 9.74
C GLY A 24 -8.76 31.10 10.39
N ARG A 25 -8.34 29.83 10.19
CA ARG A 25 -6.95 29.42 10.48
C ARG A 25 -6.31 28.80 9.25
N GLU A 26 -5.00 29.04 9.07
CA GLU A 26 -4.18 28.39 8.05
C GLU A 26 -4.24 26.88 8.28
N SER A 27 -4.93 26.16 7.39
CA SER A 27 -5.16 24.72 7.52
C SER A 27 -3.90 23.94 7.12
N ARG A 28 -3.68 22.78 7.76
CA ARG A 28 -2.65 21.82 7.33
C ARG A 28 -2.77 21.58 5.81
N PRO A 29 -1.66 21.64 5.05
CA PRO A 29 -1.70 21.34 3.63
C PRO A 29 -1.92 19.85 3.41
N PHE A 30 -2.55 19.53 2.29
CA PHE A 30 -2.83 18.17 1.85
C PHE A 30 -2.30 17.97 0.43
N ARG A 31 -1.91 16.74 0.07
CA ARG A 31 -1.45 16.33 -1.26
C ARG A 31 -2.47 16.68 -2.33
N ALA A 32 -3.76 16.70 -2.01
CA ALA A 32 -4.82 17.15 -2.91
C ALA A 32 -4.59 18.57 -3.47
N TYR A 33 -3.95 19.46 -2.71
CA TYR A 33 -3.63 20.83 -3.17
C TYR A 33 -2.51 20.84 -4.21
N ALA A 34 -1.49 20.01 -4.02
CA ALA A 34 -0.34 19.90 -4.92
C ALA A 34 -0.67 19.23 -6.26
N ARG A 35 -1.78 18.47 -6.35
CA ARG A 35 -2.24 17.87 -7.61
C ARG A 35 -2.42 18.90 -8.74
N ARG A 36 -2.76 20.15 -8.40
CA ARG A 36 -2.97 21.24 -9.36
C ARG A 36 -1.70 22.01 -9.73
N TRP A 37 -0.60 21.77 -9.03
CA TRP A 37 0.65 22.48 -9.24
C TRP A 37 1.45 21.82 -10.37
N THR A 38 2.18 22.63 -11.13
CA THR A 38 3.15 22.11 -12.11
C THR A 38 4.40 21.61 -11.40
N ASP A 39 5.21 20.81 -12.08
CA ASP A 39 6.50 20.36 -11.52
C ASP A 39 7.40 21.55 -11.16
N LYS A 40 7.34 22.64 -11.94
CA LYS A 40 8.05 23.89 -11.65
C LYS A 40 7.57 24.54 -10.35
N ASP A 41 6.27 24.52 -10.07
CA ASP A 41 5.72 25.08 -8.84
C ASP A 41 6.14 24.26 -7.60
N LEU A 42 6.14 22.93 -7.74
CA LEU A 42 6.60 22.01 -6.68
C LEU A 42 8.09 22.23 -6.38
N LEU A 43 8.92 22.33 -7.41
CA LEU A 43 10.35 22.63 -7.27
C LEU A 43 10.60 24.02 -6.69
N ALA A 44 9.83 25.03 -7.11
CA ALA A 44 9.93 26.38 -6.55
C ALA A 44 9.56 26.40 -5.06
N ARG A 45 8.57 25.58 -4.64
CA ARG A 45 8.21 25.43 -3.22
C ARG A 45 9.34 24.80 -2.40
N LEU A 46 10.01 23.79 -2.95
CA LEU A 46 11.19 23.17 -2.32
C LEU A 46 12.37 24.15 -2.24
N HIS A 47 12.65 24.87 -3.33
CA HIS A 47 13.71 25.88 -3.39
C HIS A 47 13.49 27.00 -2.37
N ALA A 48 12.24 27.41 -2.13
CA ALA A 48 11.90 28.44 -1.15
C ALA A 48 12.26 28.06 0.31
N VAL A 49 12.39 26.77 0.61
CA VAL A 49 12.90 26.25 1.91
C VAL A 49 14.35 25.77 1.80
N GLY A 50 15.04 26.19 0.74
CA GLY A 50 16.44 25.92 0.43
C GLY A 50 16.73 24.52 -0.12
N ILE A 51 15.71 23.74 -0.48
CA ILE A 51 15.88 22.40 -1.04
C ILE A 51 15.98 22.53 -2.56
N ASP A 52 17.19 22.39 -3.07
CA ASP A 52 17.44 22.21 -4.50
C ASP A 52 17.35 20.73 -4.84
N LEU A 53 16.35 20.39 -5.65
CA LEU A 53 16.08 19.03 -6.07
C LEU A 53 15.88 19.02 -7.57
N ASP A 54 16.53 18.09 -8.26
CA ASP A 54 16.31 17.83 -9.67
C ASP A 54 15.85 16.38 -9.90
N ARG A 55 15.53 16.06 -11.15
CA ARG A 55 15.03 14.72 -11.50
C ARG A 55 16.08 13.63 -11.25
N PRO A 56 17.35 13.74 -11.69
CA PRO A 56 18.37 12.75 -11.37
C PRO A 56 18.60 12.52 -9.87
N THR A 57 18.68 13.60 -9.08
CA THR A 57 18.85 13.50 -7.63
C THR A 57 17.64 12.83 -6.98
N LEU A 58 16.42 13.21 -7.35
CA LEU A 58 15.22 12.56 -6.82
C LEU A 58 15.18 11.08 -7.21
N ARG A 59 15.52 10.71 -8.45
CA ARG A 59 15.60 9.29 -8.86
C ARG A 59 16.52 8.50 -7.91
N GLY A 60 17.73 9.00 -7.68
CA GLY A 60 18.70 8.32 -6.81
C GLY A 60 18.25 8.19 -5.35
N LEU A 61 17.40 9.11 -4.87
CA LEU A 61 16.75 9.01 -3.56
C LEU A 61 15.60 8.00 -3.57
N CYS A 62 14.76 8.04 -4.59
CA CYS A 62 13.65 7.09 -4.78
C CYS A 62 14.15 5.66 -4.87
N GLU A 63 15.31 5.39 -5.49
CA GLU A 63 15.89 4.05 -5.60
C GLU A 63 16.39 3.50 -4.25
N ARG A 64 16.71 4.36 -3.28
CA ARG A 64 17.32 3.97 -1.99
C ARG A 64 16.36 4.00 -0.80
N THR A 65 15.17 4.58 -0.99
CA THR A 65 14.18 4.80 0.07
C THR A 65 12.85 4.15 -0.31
N LEU A 66 11.98 3.95 0.67
CA LEU A 66 10.66 3.36 0.47
C LEU A 66 9.53 4.39 0.49
N SER A 67 9.80 5.61 0.95
CA SER A 67 8.78 6.64 1.09
C SER A 67 9.31 8.05 0.86
N ALA A 68 8.42 8.95 0.45
CA ALA A 68 8.71 10.37 0.44
C ALA A 68 8.95 10.90 1.86
N GLU A 69 8.39 10.26 2.90
CA GLU A 69 8.66 10.57 4.31
C GLU A 69 10.14 10.34 4.68
N GLU A 70 10.74 9.22 4.27
CA GLU A 70 12.16 8.93 4.48
C GLU A 70 13.06 9.96 3.78
N ILE A 71 12.74 10.30 2.52
CA ILE A 71 13.44 11.36 1.78
C ILE A 71 13.31 12.70 2.50
N THR A 72 12.10 13.07 2.90
CA THR A 72 11.83 14.35 3.57
C THR A 72 12.58 14.44 4.89
N THR A 73 12.55 13.39 5.69
CA THR A 73 13.28 13.34 6.96
C THR A 73 14.78 13.53 6.74
N SER A 74 15.33 12.90 5.70
CA SER A 74 16.74 13.03 5.34
C SER A 74 17.09 14.44 4.86
N LEU A 75 16.28 15.03 3.98
CA LEU A 75 16.47 16.40 3.46
C LEU A 75 16.40 17.47 4.56
N LEU A 76 15.67 17.19 5.65
CA LEU A 76 15.46 18.12 6.76
C LEU A 76 16.39 17.87 7.96
N HIS A 77 17.16 16.78 7.99
CA HIS A 77 17.96 16.38 9.15
C HIS A 77 18.96 17.46 9.61
N GLU A 78 19.55 18.20 8.68
CA GLU A 78 20.56 19.24 8.96
C GLU A 78 20.00 20.68 8.82
N ARG A 79 18.69 20.83 8.59
CA ARG A 79 18.07 22.12 8.32
C ARG A 79 17.36 22.68 9.55
N THR A 80 17.91 23.74 10.11
CA THR A 80 17.21 24.57 11.10
C THR A 80 16.27 25.54 10.39
N PHE A 81 14.97 25.31 10.52
CA PHE A 81 13.97 26.28 10.08
C PHE A 81 14.02 27.50 11.00
N THR A 82 14.55 28.64 10.54
CA THR A 82 14.56 29.90 11.30
C THR A 82 13.51 30.87 10.73
N GLY A 83 12.35 30.98 11.39
CA GLY A 83 11.38 32.05 11.09
C GLY A 83 9.91 31.69 11.31
N THR A 84 9.10 32.67 11.70
CA THR A 84 7.67 32.57 12.07
C THR A 84 6.68 32.21 10.93
N ARG A 85 7.13 31.76 9.75
CA ARG A 85 6.28 31.24 8.65
C ARG A 85 6.04 29.71 8.74
N GLN A 86 6.18 29.17 9.96
CA GLN A 86 6.77 27.88 10.27
C GLN A 86 5.81 26.68 10.41
N GLY A 87 4.51 26.81 10.11
CA GLY A 87 3.55 25.79 10.54
C GLY A 87 3.74 24.42 9.86
N TRP A 88 3.90 24.42 8.53
CA TRP A 88 3.67 23.24 7.71
C TRP A 88 4.75 22.99 6.65
N ASP A 89 5.94 23.57 6.80
CA ASP A 89 7.01 23.42 5.80
C ASP A 89 7.41 21.96 5.60
N ARG A 90 7.49 21.18 6.69
CA ARG A 90 7.73 19.74 6.64
C ARG A 90 6.67 19.01 5.81
N ASP A 91 5.38 19.28 6.04
CA ASP A 91 4.29 18.70 5.24
C ASP A 91 4.38 19.12 3.78
N TRP A 92 4.69 20.39 3.51
CA TRP A 92 4.86 20.87 2.13
C TRP A 92 6.04 20.20 1.42
N VAL A 93 7.17 20.00 2.09
CA VAL A 93 8.31 19.26 1.52
C VAL A 93 7.89 17.84 1.19
N TRP A 94 7.27 17.13 2.14
CA TRP A 94 6.78 15.78 1.91
C TRP A 94 5.76 15.71 0.77
N ILE A 95 4.78 16.60 0.74
CA ILE A 95 3.79 16.71 -0.34
C ILE A 95 4.46 16.91 -1.71
N CYS A 96 5.44 17.81 -1.79
CA CYS A 96 6.14 18.08 -3.04
C CYS A 96 6.95 16.85 -3.49
N VAL A 97 7.71 16.23 -2.58
CA VAL A 97 8.50 15.02 -2.87
C VAL A 97 7.59 13.87 -3.30
N ALA A 98 6.52 13.59 -2.56
CA ALA A 98 5.55 12.54 -2.91
C ALA A 98 4.91 12.77 -4.28
N THR A 99 4.51 14.01 -4.57
CA THR A 99 3.90 14.37 -5.86
C THR A 99 4.89 14.23 -7.02
N LEU A 100 6.12 14.71 -6.84
CA LEU A 100 7.17 14.61 -7.86
C LEU A 100 7.59 13.15 -8.09
N TRP A 101 7.73 12.35 -7.03
CA TRP A 101 8.02 10.91 -7.14
C TRP A 101 6.96 10.23 -8.00
N GLN A 102 5.68 10.38 -7.65
CA GLN A 102 4.58 9.75 -8.37
C GLN A 102 4.51 10.16 -9.85
N ARG A 103 4.86 11.42 -10.17
CA ARG A 103 4.85 11.92 -11.55
C ARG A 103 6.06 11.50 -12.37
N TRP A 104 7.25 11.55 -11.79
CA TRP A 104 8.50 11.37 -12.53
C TRP A 104 8.94 9.91 -12.60
N PHE A 105 8.55 9.11 -11.60
CA PHE A 105 8.98 7.74 -11.41
C PHE A 105 7.80 6.82 -11.05
N PRO A 106 6.71 6.79 -11.84
CA PRO A 106 5.59 5.89 -11.58
C PRO A 106 5.99 4.42 -11.65
N GLU A 107 7.16 4.07 -12.19
CA GLU A 107 7.69 2.71 -12.17
C GLU A 107 8.31 2.30 -10.81
N ILE A 108 8.59 3.26 -9.92
CA ILE A 108 9.18 3.00 -8.60
C ILE A 108 8.10 3.21 -7.54
N PRO A 109 7.49 2.15 -6.97
CA PRO A 109 6.48 2.32 -5.94
C PRO A 109 7.06 2.91 -4.66
N SER A 110 6.26 3.77 -4.02
CA SER A 110 6.51 4.31 -2.69
C SER A 110 5.39 3.90 -1.74
N PHE A 111 5.63 3.96 -0.44
CA PHE A 111 4.60 3.73 0.57
C PHE A 111 3.40 4.67 0.42
N GLU A 112 3.58 5.93 0.03
CA GLU A 112 2.46 6.84 -0.22
C GLU A 112 1.57 6.35 -1.37
N ARG A 113 2.16 5.87 -2.46
CA ARG A 113 1.40 5.31 -3.59
C ARG A 113 0.71 4.02 -3.21
N LEU A 114 1.40 3.13 -2.49
CA LEU A 114 0.82 1.87 -2.04
C LEU A 114 -0.40 2.13 -1.16
N ASP A 115 -0.28 3.00 -0.17
CA ASP A 115 -1.39 3.41 0.69
C ASP A 115 -2.54 3.99 -0.12
N ASP A 116 -2.25 4.83 -1.11
CA ASP A 116 -3.27 5.38 -2.01
C ASP A 116 -4.04 4.28 -2.75
N ARG A 117 -3.35 3.30 -3.35
CA ARG A 117 -3.99 2.19 -4.06
C ARG A 117 -4.79 1.28 -3.14
N MET A 118 -4.27 1.01 -1.94
CA MET A 118 -5.03 0.27 -0.93
C MET A 118 -6.35 0.98 -0.63
N GLN A 119 -6.31 2.29 -0.35
CA GLN A 119 -7.52 3.07 -0.04
C GLN A 119 -8.46 3.22 -1.23
N ASP A 120 -7.95 3.35 -2.45
CA ASP A 120 -8.76 3.42 -3.67
C ASP A 120 -9.57 2.13 -3.87
N GLY A 121 -8.98 0.96 -3.60
CA GLY A 121 -9.71 -0.31 -3.64
C GLY A 121 -10.82 -0.38 -2.58
N TYR A 122 -10.59 0.03 -1.33
CA TYR A 122 -11.68 0.10 -0.34
C TYR A 122 -12.81 1.05 -0.76
N ALA A 123 -12.48 2.19 -1.37
CA ALA A 123 -13.49 3.12 -1.88
C ALA A 123 -14.32 2.50 -3.02
N LEU A 124 -13.69 1.69 -3.88
CA LEU A 124 -14.35 0.94 -4.95
C LEU A 124 -15.24 -0.17 -4.40
N VAL A 125 -14.78 -0.94 -3.39
CA VAL A 125 -15.59 -1.94 -2.69
C VAL A 125 -16.83 -1.30 -2.07
N ALA A 126 -16.65 -0.20 -1.31
CA ALA A 126 -17.75 0.54 -0.70
C ALA A 126 -18.76 1.09 -1.73
N SER A 127 -18.33 1.29 -2.97
CA SER A 127 -19.17 1.75 -4.09
C SER A 127 -19.80 0.60 -4.89
N GLY A 128 -19.65 -0.66 -4.45
CA GLY A 128 -20.14 -1.85 -5.16
C GLY A 128 -19.39 -2.19 -6.44
N LYS A 129 -18.17 -1.67 -6.63
CA LYS A 129 -17.34 -1.86 -7.83
C LYS A 129 -16.25 -2.92 -7.61
N THR A 130 -16.63 -4.09 -7.11
CA THR A 130 -15.70 -5.15 -6.66
C THR A 130 -14.65 -5.54 -7.71
N ALA A 131 -15.05 -5.78 -8.96
CA ALA A 131 -14.09 -6.14 -10.02
C ALA A 131 -13.05 -5.04 -10.31
N ALA A 132 -13.43 -3.76 -10.17
CA ALA A 132 -12.48 -2.65 -10.28
C ALA A 132 -11.57 -2.57 -9.06
N ALA A 133 -12.13 -2.78 -7.85
CA ALA A 133 -11.35 -2.83 -6.62
C ALA A 133 -10.27 -3.93 -6.67
N CYS A 134 -10.64 -5.13 -7.10
CA CYS A 134 -9.72 -6.26 -7.28
C CYS A 134 -8.57 -5.89 -8.22
N ARG A 135 -8.85 -5.29 -9.38
CA ARG A 135 -7.80 -4.85 -10.31
C ARG A 135 -6.86 -3.83 -9.68
N THR A 136 -7.41 -2.84 -8.97
CA THR A 136 -6.60 -1.84 -8.25
C THR A 136 -5.74 -2.47 -7.15
N TRP A 137 -6.28 -3.43 -6.41
CA TRP A 137 -5.52 -4.11 -5.36
C TRP A 137 -4.52 -5.14 -5.88
N LEU A 138 -4.73 -5.73 -7.05
CA LEU A 138 -3.70 -6.54 -7.73
C LEU A 138 -2.49 -5.66 -8.08
N GLU A 139 -2.71 -4.45 -8.60
CA GLU A 139 -1.61 -3.50 -8.82
C GLU A 139 -0.92 -3.07 -7.51
N ALA A 140 -1.68 -2.99 -6.40
CA ALA A 140 -1.11 -2.73 -5.08
C ALA A 140 -0.30 -3.92 -4.56
N SER A 141 -0.73 -5.15 -4.86
CA SER A 141 0.03 -6.37 -4.54
C SER A 141 1.37 -6.38 -5.28
N ASP A 142 1.41 -5.99 -6.55
CA ASP A 142 2.66 -5.83 -7.30
C ASP A 142 3.59 -4.79 -6.65
N ASP A 143 3.03 -3.66 -6.19
CA ASP A 143 3.80 -2.65 -5.45
C ASP A 143 4.37 -3.21 -4.13
N VAL A 144 3.61 -4.04 -3.40
CA VAL A 144 4.09 -4.74 -2.19
C VAL A 144 5.27 -5.62 -2.51
N LEU A 145 5.16 -6.49 -3.53
CA LEU A 145 6.24 -7.41 -3.91
C LEU A 145 7.52 -6.67 -4.30
N HIS A 146 7.39 -5.60 -5.09
CA HIS A 146 8.52 -4.76 -5.45
C HIS A 146 9.21 -4.14 -4.24
N ILE A 147 8.43 -3.66 -3.26
CA ILE A 147 8.97 -3.07 -2.03
C ILE A 147 9.67 -4.12 -1.17
N LEU A 148 9.08 -5.31 -1.03
CA LEU A 148 9.69 -6.44 -0.31
C LEU A 148 11.07 -6.76 -0.89
N ASP A 149 11.15 -6.93 -2.21
CA ASP A 149 12.38 -7.26 -2.92
C ASP A 149 13.44 -6.16 -2.77
N LYS A 150 13.03 -4.90 -2.96
CA LYS A 150 13.92 -3.74 -2.87
C LYS A 150 14.51 -3.56 -1.46
N ALA A 151 13.70 -3.80 -0.44
CA ALA A 151 14.09 -3.60 0.95
C ALA A 151 14.67 -4.87 1.61
N HIS A 152 14.64 -6.01 0.91
CA HIS A 152 14.95 -7.33 1.46
C HIS A 152 14.12 -7.67 2.71
N ILE A 153 12.86 -7.25 2.73
CA ILE A 153 11.92 -7.54 3.82
C ILE A 153 11.38 -8.95 3.63
N THR A 154 11.50 -9.79 4.66
CA THR A 154 11.09 -11.21 4.59
C THR A 154 9.87 -11.55 5.44
N SER A 155 9.34 -10.61 6.23
CA SER A 155 8.16 -10.84 7.06
C SER A 155 7.13 -9.73 6.92
N ILE A 156 5.85 -10.08 7.11
CA ILE A 156 4.75 -9.12 7.14
C ILE A 156 4.93 -8.13 8.30
N GLY A 157 5.39 -8.61 9.46
CA GLY A 157 5.63 -7.76 10.64
C GLY A 157 6.66 -6.66 10.36
N GLU A 158 7.79 -7.00 9.74
CA GLU A 158 8.80 -6.01 9.34
C GLU A 158 8.25 -5.03 8.30
N PHE A 159 7.48 -5.52 7.33
CA PHE A 159 6.82 -4.66 6.34
C PHE A 159 5.93 -3.64 7.03
N ASP A 160 5.05 -4.09 7.93
CA ASP A 160 4.10 -3.23 8.63
C ASP A 160 4.77 -2.24 9.58
N ASP A 161 5.86 -2.66 10.23
CA ASP A 161 6.67 -1.79 11.08
C ASP A 161 7.30 -0.63 10.31
N ARG A 162 7.62 -0.82 9.02
CA ARG A 162 8.16 0.24 8.15
C ARG A 162 7.06 1.02 7.43
N PHE A 163 6.03 0.35 6.92
CA PHE A 163 4.97 0.94 6.12
C PHE A 163 4.10 1.89 6.95
N ARG A 164 3.58 1.40 8.09
CA ARG A 164 2.72 2.15 9.02
C ARG A 164 1.65 2.99 8.33
N GLY A 165 1.09 2.46 7.25
CA GLY A 165 0.05 3.09 6.44
C GLY A 165 -1.30 3.14 7.14
N THR A 166 -2.34 3.47 6.37
CA THR A 166 -3.74 3.47 6.82
C THR A 166 -4.22 2.05 7.12
N GLN A 167 -3.69 1.07 6.41
CA GLN A 167 -3.87 -0.35 6.66
C GLN A 167 -2.52 -1.02 6.92
N SER A 168 -2.56 -2.14 7.64
CA SER A 168 -1.46 -3.10 7.69
C SER A 168 -1.57 -4.08 6.53
N LEU A 169 -0.44 -4.52 5.99
CA LEU A 169 -0.35 -5.64 5.07
C LEU A 169 -1.02 -6.87 5.67
N PHE A 170 -0.78 -7.16 6.96
CA PHE A 170 -1.39 -8.27 7.69
C PHE A 170 -2.92 -8.34 7.55
N ASN A 171 -3.61 -7.20 7.58
CA ASN A 171 -5.06 -7.16 7.40
C ASN A 171 -5.43 -7.08 5.92
N TRP A 172 -4.77 -6.21 5.16
CA TRP A 172 -5.15 -5.90 3.79
C TRP A 172 -5.03 -7.09 2.84
N HIS A 173 -4.04 -7.98 3.02
CA HIS A 173 -3.92 -9.15 2.14
C HIS A 173 -5.11 -10.11 2.26
N GLN A 174 -5.74 -10.17 3.43
CA GLN A 174 -6.95 -10.99 3.67
C GLN A 174 -8.17 -10.33 3.01
N ASP A 175 -8.28 -9.01 3.08
CA ASP A 175 -9.33 -8.27 2.37
C ASP A 175 -9.21 -8.46 0.84
N LEU A 176 -7.97 -8.38 0.31
CA LEU A 176 -7.70 -8.67 -1.10
C LEU A 176 -8.13 -10.09 -1.48
N GLU A 177 -7.69 -11.07 -0.70
CA GLU A 177 -8.05 -12.49 -0.87
C GLU A 177 -9.57 -12.69 -0.94
N SER A 178 -10.30 -12.11 -0.01
CA SER A 178 -11.76 -12.24 0.10
C SER A 178 -12.49 -11.52 -1.04
N GLU A 179 -12.04 -10.34 -1.49
CA GLU A 179 -12.66 -9.67 -2.62
C GLU A 179 -12.35 -10.35 -3.97
N LEU A 180 -11.18 -10.97 -4.11
CA LEU A 180 -10.87 -11.80 -5.29
C LEU A 180 -11.78 -13.02 -5.37
N TRP A 181 -12.12 -13.63 -4.22
CA TRP A 181 -13.14 -14.67 -4.17
C TRP A 181 -14.50 -14.13 -4.63
N ASN A 182 -14.98 -13.03 -4.06
CA ASN A 182 -16.27 -12.43 -4.39
C ASN A 182 -16.38 -12.10 -5.89
N ALA A 183 -15.33 -11.53 -6.47
CA ALA A 183 -15.27 -11.23 -7.89
C ALA A 183 -15.19 -12.51 -8.75
N GLY A 184 -14.50 -13.54 -8.25
CA GLY A 184 -14.31 -14.84 -8.87
C GLY A 184 -15.63 -15.56 -9.20
N LEU A 185 -16.62 -15.42 -8.31
CA LEU A 185 -17.95 -16.00 -8.48
C LEU A 185 -18.68 -15.51 -9.75
N GLN A 186 -18.27 -14.37 -10.31
CA GLN A 186 -18.82 -13.80 -11.54
C GLN A 186 -17.83 -13.88 -12.71
N ASP A 187 -16.54 -13.77 -12.43
CA ASP A 187 -15.49 -13.79 -13.44
C ASP A 187 -14.30 -14.64 -12.96
N ARG A 188 -14.12 -15.79 -13.63
CA ARG A 188 -13.07 -16.78 -13.36
C ARG A 188 -11.65 -16.21 -13.41
N TYR A 189 -11.43 -15.06 -14.06
CA TYR A 189 -10.16 -14.34 -14.02
C TYR A 189 -9.70 -14.11 -12.57
N PHE A 190 -10.62 -13.73 -11.67
CA PHE A 190 -10.25 -13.39 -10.30
C PHE A 190 -9.92 -14.60 -9.43
N HIS A 191 -10.48 -15.79 -9.71
CA HIS A 191 -10.00 -17.03 -9.08
C HIS A 191 -8.57 -17.35 -9.49
N ARG A 192 -8.21 -17.16 -10.78
CA ARG A 192 -6.82 -17.33 -11.24
C ARG A 192 -5.88 -16.32 -10.59
N ALA A 193 -6.33 -15.08 -10.42
CA ALA A 193 -5.56 -14.06 -9.72
C ALA A 193 -5.39 -14.38 -8.21
N ARG A 194 -6.45 -14.88 -7.53
CA ARG A 194 -6.39 -15.35 -6.13
C ARG A 194 -5.37 -16.46 -5.95
N ILE A 195 -5.29 -17.41 -6.89
CA ILE A 195 -4.27 -18.46 -6.91
C ILE A 195 -2.87 -17.85 -7.02
N ALA A 196 -2.63 -17.00 -8.03
CA ALA A 196 -1.31 -16.43 -8.27
C ALA A 196 -0.79 -15.60 -7.09
N VAL A 197 -1.64 -14.76 -6.49
CA VAL A 197 -1.29 -14.00 -5.29
C VAL A 197 -1.06 -14.93 -4.11
N GLY A 198 -1.92 -15.93 -3.91
CA GLY A 198 -1.81 -16.86 -2.79
C GLY A 198 -0.55 -17.71 -2.83
N GLU A 199 -0.17 -18.23 -4.00
CA GLU A 199 1.07 -18.99 -4.18
C GLU A 199 2.30 -18.10 -3.90
N GLU A 200 2.29 -16.83 -4.31
CA GLU A 200 3.38 -15.89 -4.02
C GLU A 200 3.48 -15.57 -2.52
N PHE A 201 2.34 -15.34 -1.83
CA PHE A 201 2.33 -15.11 -0.39
C PHE A 201 2.77 -16.34 0.40
N LEU A 202 2.34 -17.54 0.00
CA LEU A 202 2.78 -18.80 0.61
C LEU A 202 4.29 -19.01 0.41
N ASN A 203 4.82 -18.71 -0.77
CA ASN A 203 6.24 -18.86 -1.05
C ASN A 203 7.10 -17.88 -0.22
N ARG A 204 6.61 -16.67 0.06
CA ARG A 204 7.36 -15.65 0.80
C ARG A 204 7.22 -15.74 2.32
N PHE A 205 6.02 -16.06 2.80
CA PHE A 205 5.66 -15.93 4.22
C PHE A 205 5.18 -17.24 4.85
N GLY A 206 5.01 -18.31 4.04
CA GLY A 206 4.37 -19.55 4.47
C GLY A 206 5.13 -20.37 5.51
N SER A 207 6.36 -19.99 5.86
CA SER A 207 7.13 -20.59 6.95
C SER A 207 7.07 -19.81 8.27
N ASP A 208 6.65 -18.55 8.21
CA ASP A 208 6.88 -17.57 9.28
C ASP A 208 5.57 -17.09 9.92
N ASP A 209 4.43 -17.26 9.25
CA ASP A 209 3.12 -16.84 9.72
C ASP A 209 2.04 -17.92 9.47
N ASP A 210 1.61 -18.57 10.55
CA ASP A 210 0.61 -19.64 10.48
C ASP A 210 -0.71 -19.13 9.90
N LEU A 211 -1.18 -17.94 10.28
CA LEU A 211 -2.46 -17.42 9.82
C LEU A 211 -2.44 -17.14 8.30
N VAL A 212 -1.35 -16.54 7.82
CA VAL A 212 -1.12 -16.33 6.37
C VAL A 212 -1.10 -17.66 5.66
N THR A 213 -0.38 -18.64 6.19
CA THR A 213 -0.23 -19.98 5.62
C THR A 213 -1.58 -20.68 5.51
N GLU A 214 -2.32 -20.76 6.60
CA GLU A 214 -3.60 -21.45 6.65
C GLU A 214 -4.64 -20.82 5.73
N ASN A 215 -4.76 -19.49 5.75
CA ASN A 215 -5.76 -18.77 4.96
C ASN A 215 -5.45 -18.85 3.46
N TRP A 216 -4.19 -18.65 3.06
CA TRP A 216 -3.84 -18.71 1.65
C TRP A 216 -3.83 -20.12 1.08
N ARG A 217 -3.46 -21.14 1.87
CA ARG A 217 -3.64 -22.55 1.46
C ARG A 217 -5.09 -22.82 1.11
N ARG A 218 -6.01 -22.49 2.02
CA ARG A 218 -7.46 -22.64 1.77
C ARG A 218 -7.88 -21.86 0.52
N ALA A 219 -7.51 -20.59 0.44
CA ALA A 219 -7.90 -19.72 -0.67
C ALA A 219 -7.44 -20.23 -2.05
N VAL A 220 -6.23 -20.78 -2.13
CA VAL A 220 -5.69 -21.38 -3.36
C VAL A 220 -6.47 -22.63 -3.74
N ALA A 221 -6.67 -23.57 -2.80
CA ALA A 221 -7.37 -24.82 -3.07
C ALA A 221 -8.84 -24.60 -3.45
N GLU A 222 -9.58 -23.75 -2.73
CA GLU A 222 -10.95 -23.36 -3.07
C GLU A 222 -11.04 -22.74 -4.48
N SER A 223 -10.06 -21.92 -4.86
CA SER A 223 -10.04 -21.29 -6.17
C SER A 223 -9.80 -22.31 -7.30
N TYR A 224 -8.94 -23.31 -7.08
CA TYR A 224 -8.79 -24.43 -8.04
C TYR A 224 -10.10 -25.22 -8.17
N TYR A 225 -10.79 -25.47 -7.05
CA TYR A 225 -12.08 -26.16 -7.05
C TYR A 225 -13.14 -25.41 -7.88
N GLU A 226 -13.31 -24.10 -7.66
CA GLU A 226 -14.25 -23.25 -8.42
C GLU A 226 -13.91 -23.16 -9.91
N LEU A 227 -12.64 -23.34 -10.27
CA LEU A 227 -12.21 -23.43 -11.66
C LEU A 227 -12.50 -24.81 -12.29
N GLY A 228 -13.07 -25.76 -11.54
CA GLY A 228 -13.30 -27.14 -11.98
C GLY A 228 -12.04 -28.00 -11.99
N GLU A 229 -10.94 -27.50 -11.43
CA GLU A 229 -9.64 -28.18 -11.33
C GLU A 229 -9.58 -28.99 -10.03
N THR A 230 -10.64 -29.77 -9.75
CA THR A 230 -10.88 -30.42 -8.45
C THR A 230 -9.77 -31.41 -8.05
N SER A 231 -9.16 -32.10 -9.01
CA SER A 231 -8.03 -32.99 -8.73
C SER A 231 -6.81 -32.23 -8.19
N GLN A 232 -6.60 -30.98 -8.62
CA GLN A 232 -5.52 -30.13 -8.13
C GLN A 232 -5.82 -29.65 -6.70
N ALA A 233 -7.06 -29.20 -6.45
CA ALA A 233 -7.51 -28.83 -5.11
C ALA A 233 -7.33 -29.99 -4.10
N ASP A 234 -7.81 -31.18 -4.47
CA ASP A 234 -7.65 -32.41 -3.69
C ASP A 234 -6.18 -32.76 -3.39
N ALA A 235 -5.31 -32.59 -4.38
CA ALA A 235 -3.89 -32.88 -4.23
C ALA A 235 -3.24 -31.93 -3.22
N LEU A 236 -3.54 -30.63 -3.31
CA LEU A 236 -3.05 -29.61 -2.38
C LEU A 236 -3.52 -29.87 -0.95
N TYR A 237 -4.81 -30.15 -0.74
CA TYR A 237 -5.33 -30.49 0.60
C TYR A 237 -4.63 -31.72 1.17
N ARG A 238 -4.46 -32.79 0.38
CA ARG A 238 -3.76 -34.00 0.84
C ARG A 238 -2.30 -33.72 1.20
N GLU A 239 -1.59 -32.97 0.37
CA GLU A 239 -0.20 -32.59 0.60
C GLU A 239 -0.06 -31.80 1.91
N TRP A 240 -0.84 -30.73 2.06
CA TRP A 240 -0.74 -29.85 3.22
C TRP A 240 -1.24 -30.50 4.50
N LEU A 241 -2.30 -31.33 4.47
CA LEU A 241 -2.73 -32.11 5.64
C LEU A 241 -1.74 -33.21 6.01
N THR A 242 -0.98 -33.74 5.05
CA THR A 242 0.10 -34.69 5.35
C THR A 242 1.25 -34.00 6.07
N ALA A 243 1.58 -32.78 5.64
CA ALA A 243 2.62 -31.96 6.27
C ALA A 243 2.18 -31.41 7.64
N ASP A 244 0.93 -30.97 7.76
CA ASP A 244 0.34 -30.43 8.96
C ASP A 244 -1.11 -30.93 9.17
N PRO A 245 -1.28 -32.05 9.88
CA PRO A 245 -2.60 -32.59 10.20
C PRO A 245 -3.42 -31.71 11.16
N GLN A 246 -2.80 -30.72 11.82
CA GLN A 246 -3.46 -29.83 12.78
C GLN A 246 -4.11 -28.63 12.11
N TRP A 247 -3.82 -28.38 10.83
CA TRP A 247 -4.48 -27.38 10.01
C TRP A 247 -5.98 -27.67 9.88
N GLY A 248 -6.78 -27.10 10.79
CA GLY A 248 -8.19 -27.41 10.95
C GLY A 248 -9.02 -27.10 9.70
N TRP A 249 -8.68 -26.02 8.98
CA TRP A 249 -9.36 -25.64 7.73
C TRP A 249 -9.19 -26.70 6.63
N GLY A 250 -8.10 -27.46 6.64
CA GLY A 250 -7.86 -28.52 5.67
C GLY A 250 -8.88 -29.66 5.74
N TRP A 251 -9.49 -29.89 6.90
CA TRP A 251 -10.48 -30.96 7.10
C TRP A 251 -11.92 -30.56 6.80
N ILE A 252 -12.20 -29.25 6.70
CA ILE A 252 -13.55 -28.72 6.46
C ILE A 252 -13.72 -28.03 5.10
N GLY A 253 -12.62 -27.83 4.37
CA GLY A 253 -12.61 -27.34 2.99
C GLY A 253 -13.01 -28.40 1.97
#